data_AF-A0A1I4V066-F1
#
_entry.id   AF-A0A1I4V066-F1
#
_cell.length_a   1.000
_cell.length_b   1.000
_cell.length_c   1.000
_cell.angle_alpha   90.00
_cell.angle_beta   90.00
_cell.angle_gamma   90.00
#
_symmetry.space_group_name_H-M   'P 1'
#
loop_
_entity.id
_entity.type
_entity.pdbx_description
1 polymer ?
#
loop_
_entity_poly.entity_id
_entity_poly.type
_entity_poly.pdbx_seq_one_letter_code
_entity_poly.pdbx_strand_id
1 'polypeptide(L)'
;MTQPWLATCLLLLGSACVQAADHGLKQISPGRLADRQQYPALDKGCAAETQGASRLIRGHTYFDYLQRRHPPGLNQRLIEVPGVGHNGDKVFTSPEGMKAVFGG
;
A
#
# COMPACT_ATOMS: atom_id res chain seq x y z
N MET A 1 1.36 34.03 -44.68
CA MET A 1 0.89 33.99 -43.28
C MET A 1 0.43 32.57 -42.99
N THR A 2 1.36 31.69 -42.59
CA THR A 2 1.10 30.27 -42.29
C THR A 2 0.82 30.12 -40.80
N GLN A 3 -0.34 29.54 -40.46
CA GLN A 3 -0.80 29.43 -39.08
C GLN A 3 -0.26 28.14 -38.41
N PRO A 4 0.47 28.22 -37.28
CA PRO A 4 1.22 27.08 -36.73
C PRO A 4 0.44 26.20 -35.72
N TRP A 5 -0.87 26.39 -35.55
CA TRP A 5 -1.63 25.77 -34.45
C TRP A 5 -2.31 24.43 -34.78
N LEU A 6 -2.01 23.82 -35.94
CA LEU A 6 -2.50 22.49 -36.30
C LEU A 6 -1.46 21.37 -36.15
N ALA A 7 -0.27 21.65 -35.62
CA ALA A 7 0.82 20.67 -35.48
C ALA A 7 1.11 20.24 -34.03
N THR A 8 0.17 20.41 -33.09
CA THR A 8 0.41 20.10 -31.66
C THR A 8 -0.57 19.08 -31.07
N CYS A 9 -1.42 18.44 -31.89
CA CYS A 9 -2.38 17.43 -31.42
C CYS A 9 -1.96 15.97 -31.65
N LEU A 10 -0.74 15.70 -32.11
CA LEU A 10 -0.32 14.33 -32.41
C LEU A 10 1.12 14.12 -31.96
N LEU A 11 1.34 13.93 -30.65
CA LEU A 11 2.55 13.27 -30.08
C LEU A 11 2.54 13.18 -28.51
N LEU A 12 1.41 12.91 -27.85
CA LEU A 12 1.40 12.56 -26.42
C LEU A 12 0.34 11.49 -26.07
N LEU A 13 0.32 10.40 -26.83
CA LEU A 13 -0.29 9.14 -26.40
C LEU A 13 0.76 8.04 -26.44
N GLY A 14 1.85 8.27 -25.69
CA GLY A 14 2.74 7.19 -25.29
C GLY A 14 1.97 6.29 -24.32
N SER A 15 1.88 5.00 -24.67
CA SER A 15 1.53 3.92 -23.75
C SER A 15 2.42 3.99 -22.51
N ALA A 16 1.97 4.71 -21.48
CA ALA A 16 2.49 4.60 -20.12
C ALA A 16 1.75 3.50 -19.33
N CYS A 17 0.99 2.65 -20.02
CA CYS A 17 0.54 1.40 -19.46
C CYS A 17 1.78 0.48 -19.33
N VAL A 18 2.34 0.38 -18.12
CA VAL A 18 3.29 -0.66 -17.66
C VAL A 18 4.79 -0.35 -17.76
N GLN A 19 5.27 0.85 -17.42
CA GLN A 19 6.68 0.99 -16.99
C GLN A 19 6.82 2.03 -15.87
N ALA A 20 6.32 1.71 -14.67
CA ALA A 20 6.63 2.47 -13.46
C ALA A 20 6.61 1.60 -12.18
N ALA A 21 7.08 0.34 -12.26
CA ALA A 21 7.26 -0.50 -11.07
C ALA A 21 8.74 -0.83 -10.75
N ASP A 22 9.66 -0.76 -11.71
CA ASP A 22 10.96 -1.43 -11.54
C ASP A 22 12.10 -0.57 -10.97
N HIS A 23 11.89 0.71 -10.66
CA HIS A 23 12.99 1.60 -10.23
C HIS A 23 12.80 2.36 -8.90
N GLY A 24 11.81 2.00 -8.07
CA GLY A 24 11.39 2.86 -6.96
C GLY A 24 11.46 2.35 -5.52
N LEU A 25 11.85 1.10 -5.21
CA LEU A 25 11.69 0.57 -3.84
C LEU A 25 12.84 -0.33 -3.38
N LYS A 26 14.10 0.11 -3.52
CA LYS A 26 15.27 -0.64 -3.00
C LYS A 26 15.67 -0.31 -1.57
N GLN A 27 14.92 0.54 -0.86
CA GLN A 27 15.18 0.86 0.54
C GLN A 27 13.90 0.84 1.36
N ILE A 28 13.30 -0.33 1.59
CA ILE A 28 12.65 -0.53 2.89
C ILE A 28 13.05 -1.91 3.41
N SER A 29 13.68 -1.86 4.57
CA SER A 29 13.96 -2.85 5.62
C SER A 29 14.21 -4.33 5.24
N PRO A 30 15.05 -5.08 5.98
CA PRO A 30 15.43 -6.47 5.66
C PRO A 30 14.29 -7.51 5.74
N GLY A 31 13.02 -7.09 5.80
CA GLY A 31 11.84 -7.95 5.75
C GLY A 31 11.15 -8.02 4.39
N ARG A 32 11.73 -7.46 3.31
CA ARG A 32 11.03 -7.25 2.03
C ARG A 32 11.24 -8.32 0.95
N LEU A 33 12.20 -9.23 1.06
CA LEU A 33 12.25 -10.36 0.14
C LEU A 33 11.49 -11.53 0.74
N ALA A 34 10.17 -11.45 0.70
CA ALA A 34 9.33 -12.63 0.80
C ALA A 34 9.44 -13.37 -0.53
N ASP A 35 10.27 -14.42 -0.59
CA ASP A 35 10.04 -15.47 -1.58
C ASP A 35 8.56 -15.88 -1.46
N ARG A 36 7.87 -16.03 -2.60
CA ARG A 36 6.49 -16.49 -2.69
C ARG A 36 6.26 -17.75 -1.83
N GLN A 37 7.31 -18.53 -1.58
CA GLN A 37 7.27 -19.73 -0.75
C GLN A 37 7.33 -19.49 0.77
N GLN A 38 7.84 -18.36 1.25
CA GLN A 38 8.14 -18.14 2.67
C GLN A 38 6.92 -17.90 3.58
N TYR A 39 5.76 -17.54 3.02
CA TYR A 39 4.56 -17.25 3.80
C TYR A 39 3.34 -17.97 3.21
N PRO A 40 3.07 -19.22 3.60
CA PRO A 40 1.96 -20.01 3.05
C PRO A 40 0.59 -19.37 3.33
N ALA A 41 0.43 -18.72 4.49
CA ALA A 41 -0.81 -18.06 4.87
C ALA A 41 -1.05 -16.68 4.21
N LEU A 42 -0.09 -16.16 3.43
CA LEU A 42 -0.27 -14.87 2.75
C LEU A 42 -1.08 -15.09 1.47
N ASP A 43 -2.19 -14.36 1.32
CA ASP A 43 -2.99 -14.37 0.09
C ASP A 43 -2.17 -13.81 -1.09
N LYS A 44 -2.11 -14.58 -2.18
CA LYS A 44 -1.35 -14.34 -3.40
C LYS A 44 -2.25 -14.33 -4.63
N GLY A 45 -3.56 -14.18 -4.46
CA GLY A 45 -4.46 -13.94 -5.58
C GLY A 45 -4.21 -12.58 -6.21
N CYS A 46 -4.52 -12.41 -7.49
CA CYS A 46 -4.33 -11.16 -8.23
C CYS A 46 -4.90 -9.94 -7.46
N ALA A 47 -6.13 -10.06 -6.94
CA ALA A 47 -6.77 -8.99 -6.16
C ALA A 47 -6.07 -8.65 -4.83
N ALA A 48 -5.28 -9.57 -4.28
CA ALA A 48 -4.49 -9.35 -3.08
C ALA A 48 -3.16 -8.67 -3.42
N GLU A 49 -2.56 -9.03 -4.55
CA GLU A 49 -1.31 -8.43 -5.04
C GLU A 49 -1.51 -6.96 -5.44
N THR A 50 -2.66 -6.60 -5.98
CA THR A 50 -3.00 -5.18 -6.27
C THR A 50 -3.04 -4.30 -5.02
N GLN A 51 -3.20 -4.89 -3.83
CA GLN A 51 -3.18 -4.18 -2.56
C GLN A 51 -1.76 -4.07 -1.95
N GLY A 52 -0.79 -4.81 -2.48
CA GLY A 52 0.61 -4.74 -2.05
C GLY A 52 1.26 -6.07 -1.67
N ALA A 53 2.59 -6.04 -1.51
CA ALA A 53 3.42 -7.23 -1.36
C ALA A 53 3.40 -7.87 0.04
N SER A 54 2.93 -7.17 1.08
CA SER A 54 2.90 -7.68 2.46
C SER A 54 1.65 -7.23 3.21
N ARG A 55 1.32 -7.89 4.33
CA ARG A 55 0.17 -7.51 5.17
C ARG A 55 0.27 -6.08 5.70
N LEU A 56 1.49 -5.62 6.03
CA LEU A 56 1.73 -4.25 6.48
C LEU A 56 1.38 -3.26 5.37
N ILE A 57 1.96 -3.44 4.17
CA ILE A 57 1.70 -2.55 3.03
C ILE A 57 0.20 -2.54 2.68
N ARG A 58 -0.46 -3.70 2.68
CA ARG A 58 -1.90 -3.81 2.41
C ARG A 58 -2.75 -3.03 3.42
N GLY A 59 -2.38 -3.05 4.70
CA GLY A 59 -3.04 -2.25 5.74
C GLY A 59 -2.99 -0.76 5.47
N HIS A 60 -1.82 -0.23 5.07
CA HIS A 60 -1.66 1.16 4.64
C HIS A 60 -2.49 1.48 3.40
N THR A 61 -2.35 0.68 2.34
CA THR A 61 -3.07 0.89 1.09
C THR A 61 -4.59 0.88 1.29
N TYR A 62 -5.09 0.02 2.17
CA TYR A 62 -6.49 -0.01 2.54
C TYR A 62 -6.92 1.25 3.29
N PHE A 63 -6.14 1.71 4.28
CA PHE A 63 -6.46 2.92 5.02
C PHE A 63 -6.43 4.17 4.13
N ASP A 64 -5.45 4.29 3.24
CA ASP A 64 -5.38 5.37 2.26
C ASP A 64 -6.59 5.35 1.32
N TYR A 65 -7.04 4.15 0.91
CA TYR A 65 -8.28 4.00 0.14
C TYR A 65 -9.50 4.49 0.92
N LEU A 66 -9.62 4.15 2.21
CA LEU A 66 -10.72 4.60 3.05
C LEU A 66 -10.74 6.12 3.19
N GLN A 67 -9.58 6.76 3.36
CA GLN A 67 -9.48 8.23 3.44
C GLN A 67 -10.00 8.90 2.16
N ARG A 68 -9.61 8.39 0.98
CA ARG A 68 -10.08 8.91 -0.31
C ARG A 68 -11.58 8.69 -0.51
N ARG A 69 -12.09 7.53 -0.09
CA ARG A 69 -13.52 7.17 -0.25
C ARG A 69 -14.42 7.93 0.72
N HIS A 70 -13.94 8.29 1.91
CA HIS A 70 -14.72 8.91 2.98
C HIS A 70 -14.08 10.18 3.58
N PRO A 71 -13.85 11.26 2.80
CA PRO A 71 -13.03 12.39 3.27
C PRO A 71 -13.57 13.12 4.51
N PRO A 72 -14.89 13.39 4.69
CA PRO A 72 -15.38 14.04 5.90
C PRO A 72 -15.96 13.07 6.95
N GLY A 73 -15.72 11.76 6.85
CA GLY A 73 -16.48 10.78 7.65
C GLY A 73 -15.73 9.53 8.10
N LEU A 74 -14.40 9.47 7.93
CA LEU A 74 -13.64 8.31 8.35
C LEU A 74 -13.39 8.33 9.87
N ASN A 75 -14.21 7.59 10.62
CA ASN A 75 -14.02 7.36 12.06
C ASN A 75 -13.18 6.10 12.35
N GLN A 76 -12.13 5.87 11.56
CA GLN A 76 -11.19 4.76 11.73
C GLN A 76 -9.77 5.33 11.84
N ARG A 77 -8.89 4.63 12.55
CA ARG A 77 -7.49 5.00 12.72
C ARG A 77 -6.60 3.82 12.31
N LEU A 78 -5.46 4.12 11.71
CA LEU A 78 -4.40 3.14 11.49
C LEU A 78 -3.39 3.23 12.64
N ILE A 79 -3.15 2.10 13.30
CA ILE A 79 -2.14 1.97 14.35
C ILE A 79 -1.19 0.84 13.94
N GLU A 80 0.09 1.17 13.84
CA GLU A 80 1.15 0.18 13.65
C GLU A 80 1.77 -0.22 14.98
N VAL A 81 2.18 -1.48 15.11
CA VAL A 81 2.94 -1.99 16.26
C VAL A 81 4.37 -2.26 15.81
N PRO A 82 5.35 -1.42 16.18
CA PRO A 82 6.73 -1.55 15.71
C PRO A 82 7.35 -2.91 16.07
N GLY A 83 8.04 -3.52 15.12
CA GLY A 83 8.79 -4.78 15.35
C GLY A 83 7.92 -6.03 15.52
N VAL A 84 6.59 -5.92 15.39
CA VAL A 84 5.67 -7.07 15.49
C VAL A 84 5.11 -7.43 14.11
N GLY A 85 5.30 -8.70 13.72
CA GLY A 85 4.79 -9.26 12.46
C GLY A 85 3.44 -9.95 12.62
N HIS A 86 3.28 -11.12 11.99
CA HIS A 86 2.05 -11.92 12.09
C HIS A 86 1.97 -12.70 13.42
N ASN A 87 1.90 -11.98 14.54
CA ASN A 87 1.75 -12.52 15.89
C ASN A 87 0.67 -11.74 16.64
N GLY A 88 -0.53 -12.33 16.75
CA GLY A 88 -1.69 -11.68 17.37
C GLY A 88 -1.46 -11.34 18.84
N ASP A 89 -0.87 -12.24 19.61
CA ASP A 89 -0.59 -12.02 21.03
C ASP A 89 0.25 -10.74 21.22
N LYS A 90 1.37 -10.64 20.49
CA LYS A 90 2.24 -9.45 20.55
C LYS A 90 1.58 -8.18 20.02
N VAL A 91 0.62 -8.26 19.10
CA VAL A 91 -0.14 -7.09 18.64
C VAL A 91 -1.08 -6.60 19.72
N PHE A 92 -1.87 -7.49 20.33
CA PHE A 92 -2.89 -7.10 21.31
C PHE A 92 -2.32 -6.79 22.69
N THR A 93 -1.20 -7.40 23.08
CA THR A 93 -0.53 -7.10 24.36
C THR A 93 0.53 -5.99 24.24
N SER A 94 0.72 -5.37 23.07
CA SER A 94 1.63 -4.22 22.94
C SER A 94 1.06 -2.97 23.63
N PRO A 95 1.90 -1.99 24.00
CA PRO A 95 1.40 -0.70 24.51
C PRO A 95 0.42 -0.01 23.55
N GLU A 96 0.70 -0.04 22.24
CA GLU A 96 -0.16 0.55 21.21
C GLU A 96 -1.49 -0.21 21.08
N GLY A 97 -1.44 -1.54 21.07
CA GLY A 97 -2.63 -2.40 20.99
C GLY A 97 -3.55 -2.23 22.20
N MET A 98 -2.97 -2.28 23.40
CA MET A 98 -3.71 -2.05 24.65
C MET A 98 -4.35 -0.65 24.68
N LYS A 99 -3.61 0.38 24.24
CA LYS A 99 -4.17 1.74 24.14
C LYS A 99 -5.28 1.84 23.10
N ALA A 100 -5.13 1.17 21.95
CA ALA A 100 -6.14 1.20 20.89
C ALA A 100 -7.46 0.53 21.30
N VAL A 101 -7.39 -0.53 22.11
CA VAL A 101 -8.57 -1.31 22.53
C VAL A 101 -9.20 -0.76 23.82
N PHE A 102 -8.39 -0.36 24.80
CA PHE A 102 -8.85 -0.01 26.16
C PHE A 102 -8.61 1.45 26.55
N GLY A 103 -7.80 2.20 25.81
CA GLY A 103 -7.38 3.56 26.17
C GLY A 103 -8.36 4.66 25.77
N GLY A 104 -9.67 4.40 25.91
CA GLY A 104 -10.74 5.37 25.70
C GLY A 104 -10.71 6.52 26.68
#